data_AF-A0A6L3X9Y4-F1
#
_entry.id   AF-A0A6L3X9Y4-F1
#
_cell.length_a   1.000
_cell.length_b   1.000
_cell.length_c   1.000
_cell.angle_alpha   90.00
_cell.angle_beta   90.00
_cell.angle_gamma   90.00
#
_symmetry.space_group_name_H-M   'P 1'
#
loop_
_entity.id
_entity.type
_entity.pdbx_description
1 polymer ?
#
loop_
_entity_poly.entity_id
_entity_poly.type
_entity_poly.pdbx_seq_one_letter_code
_entity_poly.pdbx_strand_id
1 'polypeptide(L)'
;PKSVSVKVLSDRTTNIRASVTDTQFELMLAIALVVMIIYLFLRNVPATIIPAVAVPLSLVGTFAVMVFLDFSINNLTLMALTIATGFVVDDAIVVIENISRYIEKGEKPLAAALKGAGEIGFTIISLTFSLIAVLMPLLFMGDMVG
;
A
#
# COMPACT_ATOMS: atom_id res chain seq x y z
N PRO A 1 -18.00 -0.09 -56.76
CA PRO A 1 -17.50 -1.17 -55.87
C PRO A 1 -17.97 -0.98 -54.41
N LYS A 2 -19.14 -1.53 -54.07
CA LYS A 2 -19.77 -1.50 -52.73
C LYS A 2 -19.60 -2.85 -52.01
N SER A 3 -18.38 -3.36 -51.95
CA SER A 3 -18.13 -4.71 -51.43
C SER A 3 -16.75 -4.86 -50.78
N VAL A 4 -16.30 -3.83 -50.06
CA VAL A 4 -15.11 -3.94 -49.20
C VAL A 4 -15.58 -4.02 -47.75
N SER A 5 -15.55 -5.24 -47.19
CA SER A 5 -15.75 -5.48 -45.76
C SER A 5 -14.40 -5.36 -45.08
N VAL A 6 -14.15 -4.24 -44.41
CA VAL A 6 -12.96 -4.05 -43.57
C VAL A 6 -13.29 -4.64 -42.20
N LYS A 7 -12.70 -5.80 -41.89
CA LYS A 7 -12.78 -6.43 -40.57
C LYS A 7 -11.47 -6.18 -39.85
N VAL A 8 -11.53 -5.66 -38.62
CA VAL A 8 -10.36 -5.36 -37.80
C VAL A 8 -9.65 -6.67 -37.45
N LEU A 9 -8.44 -6.86 -37.98
CA LEU A 9 -7.65 -8.10 -37.84
C LEU A 9 -6.84 -8.15 -36.53
N SER A 10 -6.54 -7.00 -35.93
CA SER A 10 -5.90 -6.92 -34.63
C SER A 10 -6.20 -5.56 -34.00
N ASP A 11 -7.06 -5.58 -32.98
CA ASP A 11 -7.30 -4.42 -32.14
C ASP A 11 -6.56 -4.61 -30.82
N ARG A 12 -5.34 -4.08 -30.73
CA ARG A 12 -4.59 -4.13 -29.46
C ARG A 12 -5.28 -3.36 -28.33
N THR A 13 -6.26 -2.49 -28.61
CA THR A 13 -7.01 -1.81 -27.56
C THR A 13 -7.98 -2.74 -26.84
N THR A 14 -8.44 -3.84 -27.47
CA THR A 14 -9.23 -4.86 -26.77
C THR A 14 -8.39 -5.62 -25.74
N ASN A 15 -7.16 -6.01 -26.09
CA ASN A 15 -6.24 -6.63 -25.15
C ASN A 15 -5.82 -5.67 -24.03
N ILE A 16 -5.55 -4.39 -24.33
CA ILE A 16 -5.21 -3.40 -23.28
C ILE A 16 -6.40 -3.17 -22.33
N ARG A 17 -7.62 -3.04 -22.85
CA ARG A 17 -8.82 -2.87 -22.00
C ARG A 17 -9.11 -4.12 -21.17
N ALA A 18 -8.89 -5.30 -21.73
CA ALA A 18 -9.00 -6.57 -21.01
C ALA A 18 -7.96 -6.62 -19.88
N SER A 19 -6.68 -6.36 -20.17
CA SER A 19 -5.63 -6.32 -19.15
C SER A 19 -5.88 -5.26 -18.06
N VAL A 20 -6.39 -4.07 -18.41
CA VAL A 20 -6.76 -3.04 -17.41
C VAL A 20 -7.90 -3.53 -16.51
N THR A 21 -8.88 -4.22 -17.07
CA THR A 21 -10.02 -4.75 -16.30
C THR A 21 -9.57 -5.89 -15.38
N ASP A 22 -8.69 -6.76 -15.87
CA ASP A 22 -8.08 -7.84 -15.09
C ASP A 22 -7.21 -7.28 -13.95
N THR A 23 -6.35 -6.30 -14.24
CA THR A 23 -5.55 -5.62 -13.21
C THR A 23 -6.42 -4.90 -12.18
N GLN A 24 -7.54 -4.31 -12.59
CA GLN A 24 -8.51 -3.72 -11.64
C GLN A 24 -9.14 -4.77 -10.74
N PHE A 25 -9.52 -5.93 -11.29
CA PHE A 25 -10.05 -7.04 -10.51
C PHE A 25 -9.01 -7.59 -9.53
N GLU A 26 -7.77 -7.82 -9.98
CA GLU A 26 -6.67 -8.28 -9.12
C GLU A 26 -6.36 -7.28 -8.02
N LEU A 27 -6.33 -5.97 -8.31
CA LEU A 27 -6.17 -4.93 -7.30
C LEU A 27 -7.31 -4.94 -6.27
N MET A 28 -8.56 -5.07 -6.72
CA MET A 28 -9.69 -5.17 -5.79
C MET A 28 -9.63 -6.45 -4.94
N LEU A 29 -9.26 -7.58 -5.54
CA LEU A 29 -9.11 -8.84 -4.83
C LEU A 29 -7.98 -8.75 -3.78
N ALA A 30 -6.84 -8.16 -4.15
CA ALA A 30 -5.70 -7.94 -3.25
C ALA A 30 -6.09 -7.05 -2.07
N ILE A 31 -6.77 -5.92 -2.32
CA ILE A 31 -7.27 -5.04 -1.26
C ILE A 31 -8.27 -5.78 -0.36
N ALA A 32 -9.21 -6.53 -0.93
CA ALA A 32 -10.19 -7.29 -0.17
C ALA A 32 -9.54 -8.35 0.73
N LEU A 33 -8.52 -9.06 0.24
CA LEU A 33 -7.76 -10.04 1.01
C LEU A 33 -6.96 -9.39 2.15
N VAL A 34 -6.35 -8.23 1.89
CA VAL A 34 -5.63 -7.46 2.92
C VAL A 34 -6.60 -6.98 4.01
N VAL A 35 -7.77 -6.46 3.64
CA VAL A 35 -8.79 -6.05 4.64
C VAL A 35 -9.30 -7.24 5.43
N MET A 36 -9.53 -8.39 4.78
CA MET A 36 -9.99 -9.62 5.44
C MET A 36 -8.97 -10.12 6.47
N ILE A 37 -7.68 -10.16 6.13
CA ILE A 37 -6.66 -10.65 7.06
C ILE A 37 -6.45 -9.69 8.24
N ILE A 38 -6.50 -8.37 8.00
CA ILE A 38 -6.46 -7.36 9.06
C ILE A 38 -7.65 -7.53 10.01
N TYR A 39 -8.85 -7.74 9.48
CA TYR A 39 -10.06 -8.00 10.28
C TYR A 39 -9.90 -9.25 11.15
N LEU A 40 -9.33 -10.33 10.60
CA LEU A 40 -9.14 -11.59 11.31
C LEU A 40 -8.17 -11.46 12.50
N PHE A 41 -7.13 -10.63 12.35
CA PHE A 41 -6.18 -10.33 13.43
C PHE A 41 -6.76 -9.42 14.51
N LEU A 42 -7.46 -8.34 14.15
CA LEU A 42 -7.93 -7.34 15.11
C LEU A 42 -9.27 -7.69 15.76
N ARG A 43 -10.13 -8.48 15.09
CA ARG A 43 -11.51 -8.81 15.52
C ARG A 43 -12.37 -7.59 15.95
N ASN A 44 -11.95 -6.38 15.58
CA ASN A 44 -12.55 -5.11 15.97
C ASN A 44 -12.69 -4.24 14.71
N VAL A 45 -13.93 -4.00 14.30
CA VAL A 45 -14.27 -3.31 13.04
C VAL A 45 -13.73 -1.87 13.01
N PRO A 46 -13.95 -1.01 14.02
CA PRO A 46 -13.37 0.34 14.04
C PRO A 46 -11.84 0.36 13.95
N ALA A 47 -11.17 -0.58 14.62
CA ALA A 47 -9.71 -0.71 14.58
C ALA A 47 -9.20 -1.13 13.19
N THR A 48 -9.99 -1.93 12.46
CA THR A 48 -9.67 -2.45 11.11
C THR A 48 -9.76 -1.37 10.02
N ILE A 49 -10.67 -0.40 10.17
CA ILE A 49 -10.88 0.66 9.17
C ILE A 49 -9.64 1.56 9.03
N ILE A 50 -8.91 1.79 10.12
CA ILE A 50 -7.79 2.73 10.14
C ILE A 50 -6.65 2.24 9.20
N PRO A 51 -6.10 1.02 9.34
CA PRO A 51 -5.16 0.48 8.37
C PRO A 51 -5.74 0.36 6.95
N ALA A 52 -7.02 -0.02 6.83
CA ALA A 52 -7.67 -0.22 5.53
C ALA A 52 -7.73 1.05 4.66
N VAL A 53 -7.74 2.24 5.28
CA VAL A 53 -7.67 3.53 4.56
C VAL A 53 -6.22 4.02 4.43
N ALA A 54 -5.40 3.81 5.46
CA ALA A 54 -4.01 4.27 5.48
C ALA A 54 -3.16 3.65 4.35
N VAL A 55 -3.36 2.35 4.06
CA VAL A 55 -2.55 1.61 3.10
C VAL A 55 -2.83 2.02 1.64
N PRO A 56 -4.09 2.12 1.16
CA PRO A 56 -4.35 2.67 -0.17
C PRO A 56 -3.89 4.12 -0.31
N LEU A 57 -4.05 4.93 0.74
CA LEU A 57 -3.63 6.32 0.71
C LEU A 57 -2.11 6.46 0.59
N SER A 58 -1.33 5.62 1.28
CA SER A 58 0.12 5.63 1.17
C SER A 58 0.60 5.26 -0.24
N LEU A 59 -0.02 4.24 -0.85
CA LEU A 59 0.29 3.83 -2.23
C LEU A 59 0.00 4.93 -3.24
N VAL A 60 -1.17 5.58 -3.13
CA VAL A 60 -1.52 6.72 -3.99
C VAL A 60 -0.52 7.87 -3.80
N GLY A 61 -0.12 8.15 -2.55
CA GLY A 61 0.92 9.12 -2.24
C GLY A 61 2.27 8.76 -2.87
N THR A 62 2.68 7.50 -2.82
CA THR A 62 3.90 7.02 -3.48
C THR A 62 3.84 7.22 -4.98
N PHE A 63 2.74 6.88 -5.64
CA PHE A 63 2.58 7.13 -7.07
C PHE A 63 2.63 8.62 -7.43
N ALA A 64 2.05 9.49 -6.60
CA ALA A 64 2.13 10.93 -6.82
C ALA A 64 3.60 11.44 -6.79
N VAL A 65 4.40 10.95 -5.83
CA VAL A 65 5.83 11.28 -5.74
C VAL A 65 6.61 10.68 -6.93
N MET A 66 6.30 9.45 -7.34
CA MET A 66 6.94 8.83 -8.51
C MET A 66 6.70 9.65 -9.78
N VAL A 67 5.48 10.16 -9.98
CA VAL A 67 5.17 11.05 -11.12
C VAL A 67 5.94 12.36 -11.02
N PHE A 68 6.05 12.93 -9.82
CA PHE A 68 6.80 14.18 -9.61
C PHE A 68 8.31 14.04 -9.85
N LEU A 69 8.86 12.84 -9.63
CA LEU A 69 10.27 12.51 -9.83
C LEU A 69 10.55 11.80 -11.18
N ASP A 70 9.57 11.74 -12.09
CA ASP A 70 9.66 11.06 -13.39
C ASP A 70 10.08 9.57 -13.31
N PHE A 71 9.72 8.89 -12.23
CA PHE A 71 9.96 7.46 -12.07
C PHE A 71 8.95 6.62 -12.87
N SER A 72 9.46 5.61 -13.58
CA SER A 72 8.63 4.66 -14.32
C SER A 72 8.13 3.53 -13.42
N ILE A 73 6.96 2.99 -13.74
CA ILE A 73 6.50 1.72 -13.17
C ILE A 73 7.17 0.59 -13.94
N ASN A 74 8.04 -0.16 -13.27
CA ASN A 74 8.73 -1.34 -13.77
C ASN A 74 8.73 -2.46 -12.71
N ASN A 75 9.32 -3.61 -13.04
CA ASN A 75 9.34 -4.77 -12.15
C ASN A 75 10.01 -4.47 -10.79
N LEU A 76 11.06 -3.64 -10.76
CA LEU A 76 11.71 -3.24 -9.50
C LEU A 76 10.78 -2.37 -8.65
N THR A 77 10.11 -1.40 -9.25
CA THR A 77 9.18 -0.54 -8.50
C THR A 77 7.97 -1.32 -8.00
N LEU A 78 7.49 -2.32 -8.76
CA LEU A 78 6.39 -3.17 -8.32
C LEU A 78 6.81 -4.07 -7.13
N MET A 79 8.03 -4.62 -7.16
CA MET A 79 8.59 -5.36 -6.03
C MET A 79 8.78 -4.45 -4.81
N ALA A 80 9.28 -3.23 -5.00
CA ALA A 80 9.44 -2.25 -3.94
C ALA A 80 8.10 -1.84 -3.31
N LEU A 81 7.07 -1.58 -4.13
CA LEU A 81 5.71 -1.26 -3.67
C LEU A 81 5.10 -2.43 -2.88
N THR A 82 5.33 -3.67 -3.32
CA THR A 82 4.84 -4.87 -2.61
C THR A 82 5.44 -4.95 -1.20
N ILE A 83 6.75 -4.76 -1.07
CA ILE A 83 7.44 -4.77 0.22
C ILE A 83 7.00 -3.57 1.09
N ALA A 84 6.95 -2.37 0.50
CA ALA A 84 6.55 -1.15 1.19
C ALA A 84 5.12 -1.23 1.75
N THR A 85 4.19 -1.87 1.01
CA THR A 85 2.83 -2.12 1.49
C THR A 85 2.85 -2.91 2.80
N GLY A 86 3.71 -3.93 2.91
CA GLY A 86 3.87 -4.73 4.12
C GLY A 86 4.35 -3.89 5.32
N PHE A 87 5.34 -3.03 5.11
CA PHE A 87 5.85 -2.15 6.18
C PHE A 87 4.81 -1.13 6.65
N VAL A 88 4.06 -0.52 5.73
CA VAL A 88 3.00 0.44 6.10
C VAL A 88 1.88 -0.24 6.89
N VAL A 89 1.49 -1.46 6.50
CA VAL A 89 0.49 -2.24 7.24
C VAL A 89 0.99 -2.56 8.65
N ASP A 90 2.25 -3.00 8.79
CA ASP A 90 2.86 -3.35 10.07
C ASP A 90 2.85 -2.15 11.03
N ASP A 91 3.35 -1.00 10.59
CA ASP A 91 3.36 0.24 11.40
C ASP A 91 1.95 0.64 11.85
N ALA A 92 0.96 0.56 10.95
CA ALA A 92 -0.42 0.89 11.27
C ALA A 92 -1.04 -0.09 12.29
N ILE A 93 -0.75 -1.38 12.16
CA ILE A 93 -1.25 -2.41 13.08
C ILE A 93 -0.63 -2.22 14.47
N VAL A 94 0.69 -2.01 14.57
CA VAL A 94 1.37 -1.87 15.86
C VAL A 94 0.83 -0.68 16.67
N VAL A 95 0.54 0.46 16.03
CA VAL A 95 -0.10 1.61 16.71
C VAL A 95 -1.49 1.26 17.21
N ILE A 96 -2.32 0.67 16.35
CA ILE A 96 -3.71 0.35 16.67
C ILE A 96 -3.82 -0.71 17.76
N GLU A 97 -2.96 -1.72 17.74
CA GLU A 97 -2.93 -2.74 18.78
C GLU A 97 -2.63 -2.11 20.15
N ASN A 98 -1.68 -1.17 20.21
CA ASN A 98 -1.34 -0.50 21.45
C ASN A 98 -2.46 0.42 21.95
N ILE A 99 -3.12 1.16 21.05
CA ILE A 99 -4.28 1.97 21.39
C ILE A 99 -5.44 1.08 21.89
N SER A 100 -5.74 -0.02 21.19
CA SER A 100 -6.78 -0.97 21.58
C SER A 100 -6.52 -1.53 22.98
N ARG A 101 -5.26 -1.86 23.28
CA ARG A 101 -4.83 -2.34 24.59
C ARG A 101 -5.12 -1.34 25.71
N TYR A 102 -5.01 -0.04 25.48
CA TYR A 102 -5.37 0.99 26.47
C TYR A 102 -6.88 1.18 26.59
N ILE A 103 -7.62 1.07 25.49
CA ILE A 103 -9.09 1.12 25.50
C ILE A 103 -9.66 -0.08 26.29
N GLU A 104 -9.10 -1.27 26.11
CA GLU A 104 -9.48 -2.48 26.85
C GLU A 104 -9.17 -2.38 28.35
N LYS A 105 -8.15 -1.60 28.72
CA LYS A 105 -7.84 -1.26 30.13
C LYS A 105 -8.79 -0.21 30.73
N GLY A 106 -9.76 0.29 29.95
CA GLY A 106 -10.77 1.25 30.39
C GLY A 106 -10.41 2.72 30.17
N GLU A 107 -9.33 3.03 29.43
CA GLU A 107 -9.02 4.41 29.09
C GLU A 107 -9.98 4.96 28.01
N LYS A 108 -10.27 6.27 28.07
CA LYS A 108 -11.09 6.93 27.04
C LYS A 108 -10.35 6.89 25.68
N PRO A 109 -11.04 6.74 24.53
CA PRO A 109 -10.40 6.58 23.23
C PRO A 109 -9.36 7.65 22.88
N LEU A 110 -9.62 8.92 23.20
CA LEU A 110 -8.68 10.01 22.94
C LEU A 110 -7.42 9.92 23.83
N ALA A 111 -7.58 9.56 25.11
CA ALA A 111 -6.46 9.39 26.03
C ALA A 111 -5.61 8.17 25.63
N ALA A 112 -6.26 7.06 25.29
CA ALA A 112 -5.64 5.85 24.76
C ALA A 112 -4.86 6.13 23.47
N ALA A 113 -5.40 6.95 22.57
CA ALA A 113 -4.73 7.34 21.33
C ALA A 113 -3.46 8.17 21.59
N LEU A 114 -3.54 9.19 22.45
CA LEU A 114 -2.39 10.03 22.79
C LEU A 114 -1.28 9.24 23.49
N LYS A 115 -1.67 8.39 24.45
CA LYS A 115 -0.73 7.56 25.21
C LYS A 115 -0.12 6.45 24.34
N GLY A 116 -0.95 5.77 23.57
CA GLY A 116 -0.52 4.70 22.67
C GLY A 116 0.41 5.21 21.56
N ALA A 117 0.11 6.38 20.99
CA ALA A 117 0.99 7.04 20.01
C ALA A 117 2.30 7.53 20.64
N GLY A 118 2.27 8.05 21.87
CA GLY A 118 3.48 8.51 22.57
C GLY A 118 4.46 7.39 22.92
N GLU A 119 3.96 6.20 23.25
CA GLU A 119 4.80 5.04 23.61
C GLU A 119 5.48 4.40 22.40
N ILE A 120 4.78 4.31 21.27
CA ILE A 120 5.27 3.59 20.07
C ILE A 120 5.84 4.54 19.02
N GLY A 121 5.46 5.82 19.03
CA GLY A 121 5.86 6.79 18.01
C GLY A 121 7.38 6.88 17.82
N PHE A 122 8.15 6.84 18.90
CA PHE A 122 9.61 6.83 18.81
C PHE A 122 10.15 5.57 18.12
N THR A 123 9.56 4.41 18.40
CA THR A 123 9.94 3.13 17.78
C THR A 123 9.67 3.15 16.27
N ILE A 124 8.49 3.63 15.85
CA ILE A 124 8.11 3.68 14.42
C ILE A 124 9.02 4.64 13.64
N ILE A 125 9.31 5.82 14.21
CA ILE A 125 10.24 6.78 13.58
C ILE A 125 11.62 6.12 13.43
N SER A 126 12.10 5.43 14.45
CA SER A 126 13.40 4.74 14.42
C SER A 126 13.45 3.62 13.40
N LEU A 127 12.39 2.80 13.29
CA LEU A 127 12.26 1.75 12.28
C LEU A 127 12.21 2.34 10.87
N THR A 128 11.44 3.42 10.66
CA THR A 128 11.36 4.12 9.37
C THR A 128 12.74 4.62 8.94
N PHE A 129 13.47 5.31 9.82
CA PHE A 129 14.83 5.78 9.51
C PHE A 129 15.80 4.63 9.25
N SER A 130 15.70 3.54 10.01
CA SER A 130 16.53 2.35 9.80
C SER A 130 16.28 1.73 8.44
N LEU A 131 15.02 1.63 8.03
CA LEU A 131 14.64 1.09 6.73
C LEU A 131 15.15 1.96 5.58
N ILE A 132 15.00 3.29 5.71
CA ILE A 132 15.56 4.24 4.74
C ILE A 132 17.08 4.06 4.66
N ALA A 133 17.78 3.96 5.79
CA ALA A 133 19.23 3.78 5.81
C ALA A 133 19.67 2.47 5.14
N VAL A 134 18.92 1.38 5.32
CA VAL A 134 19.20 0.08 4.70
C VAL A 134 18.92 0.06 3.19
N LEU A 135 17.88 0.77 2.73
CA LEU A 135 17.47 0.80 1.32
C LEU A 135 18.13 1.94 0.52
N MET A 136 18.67 2.95 1.18
CA MET A 136 19.36 4.08 0.55
C MET A 136 20.46 3.65 -0.45
N PRO A 137 21.31 2.64 -0.18
CA PRO A 137 22.31 2.19 -1.15
C PRO A 137 21.72 1.75 -2.49
N LEU A 138 20.52 1.15 -2.50
CA LEU A 138 19.86 0.70 -3.73
C LEU A 138 19.49 1.86 -4.65
N LEU A 139 19.22 3.05 -4.10
CA LEU A 139 18.95 4.26 -4.89
C LEU A 139 20.18 4.70 -5.71
N PHE A 140 21.39 4.40 -5.23
CA PHE A 140 22.64 4.74 -5.91
C PHE A 140 23.12 3.66 -6.89
N MET A 141 22.44 2.51 -6.97
CA MET A 141 22.75 1.43 -7.93
C MET A 141 22.08 1.63 -9.30
N GLY A 142 21.42 2.76 -9.52
CA GLY A 142 20.65 3.08 -10.73
C GLY A 142 21.43 3.02 -12.06
N ASP A 143 22.76 3.13 -12.04
CA ASP A 143 23.60 3.02 -13.25
C ASP A 143 23.78 1.58 -13.77
N MET A 144 23.34 0.54 -13.04
CA MET A 144 23.46 -0.87 -13.47
C MET A 144 22.12 -1.58 -13.72
N VAL A 145 20.98 -0.97 -13.43
CA VAL A 145 19.67 -1.67 -13.46
C VAL A 145 18.58 -0.92 -14.23
N GLY A 146 18.97 0.01 -15.11
CA GLY A 146 18.12 0.64 -16.14
C GLY A 146 18.42 0.08 -17.52
#